data_AF-A0A6B3CCC2-F1
#
_entry.id   AF-A0A6B3CCC2-F1
#
_cell.length_a   1.000
_cell.length_b   1.000
_cell.length_c   1.000
_cell.angle_alpha   90.00
_cell.angle_beta   90.00
_cell.angle_gamma   90.00
#
_symmetry.space_group_name_H-M   'P 1'
#
loop_
_entity.id
_entity.type
_entity.pdbx_description
1 polymer ?
#
loop_
_entity_poly.entity_id
_entity_poly.type
_entity_poly.pdbx_seq_one_letter_code
_entity_poly.pdbx_strand_id
1 'polypeptide(L)'
;YPALWAAANSPASFSFVACSGAKTGDVLANQMGPLNSSTGLVSLTIGGNDAGFADVMTTCVLQSEANCVARVNTAKTFVQNSLPAKLDSVYSQVRAKAPSANVVVLGYPRFYKLNGSCIAGLTEGERT
;
A
#
# COMPACT_ATOMS: atom_id res chain seq x y z
N TYR A 1 11.29 6.92 -1.22
CA TYR A 1 11.28 7.65 -2.52
C TYR A 1 10.81 9.11 -2.41
N PRO A 2 9.80 9.51 -1.60
CA PRO A 2 9.26 10.88 -1.67
C PRO A 2 10.29 11.97 -1.34
N ALA A 3 11.10 11.76 -0.30
CA ALA A 3 12.17 12.68 0.09
C ALA A 3 13.24 12.85 -1.01
N LEU A 4 13.58 11.78 -1.72
CA LEU A 4 14.52 11.84 -2.85
C LEU A 4 13.94 12.64 -4.02
N TRP A 5 12.66 12.43 -4.35
CA TRP A 5 11.98 13.19 -5.40
C TRP A 5 11.92 14.68 -5.04
N ALA A 6 11.54 15.02 -3.81
CA ALA A 6 11.47 16.41 -3.37
C ALA A 6 12.85 17.10 -3.41
N ALA A 7 13.91 16.43 -2.93
CA ALA A 7 15.27 16.95 -2.97
C ALA A 7 15.79 17.19 -4.40
N ALA A 8 15.38 16.34 -5.36
CA ALA A 8 15.80 16.45 -6.75
C ALA A 8 14.98 17.46 -7.59
N ASN A 9 13.77 17.83 -7.15
CA ASN A 9 12.83 18.61 -7.96
C ASN A 9 12.42 19.95 -7.33
N SER A 10 12.83 20.24 -6.09
CA SER A 10 12.58 21.52 -5.39
C SER A 10 11.13 22.03 -5.50
N PRO A 11 10.13 21.24 -5.07
CA PRO A 11 8.74 21.69 -5.12
C PRO A 11 8.53 22.92 -4.23
N ALA A 12 7.54 23.76 -4.55
CA ALA A 12 7.21 24.96 -3.77
C ALA A 12 6.96 24.68 -2.27
N SER A 13 6.47 23.48 -1.96
CA SER A 13 6.35 22.94 -0.60
C SER A 13 6.43 21.43 -0.62
N PHE A 14 6.90 20.82 0.48
CA PHE A 14 6.93 19.37 0.65
C PHE A 14 6.36 18.97 2.01
N SER A 15 5.31 18.15 2.01
CA SER A 15 4.72 17.58 3.23
C SER A 15 4.80 16.06 3.16
N PHE A 16 5.46 15.45 4.13
CA PHE A 16 5.64 14.00 4.18
C PHE A 16 4.87 13.40 5.35
N VAL A 17 3.69 12.87 5.05
CA VAL A 17 2.73 12.35 6.04
C VAL A 17 2.53 10.83 5.94
N ALA A 18 3.29 10.14 5.09
CA ALA A 18 3.24 8.69 5.03
C ALA A 18 3.72 8.10 6.36
N CYS A 19 3.02 7.08 6.84
CA CYS A 19 3.31 6.46 8.13
C CYS A 19 3.35 4.93 7.99
N SER A 20 4.26 4.30 8.71
CA SER A 20 4.36 2.84 8.77
C SER A 20 3.07 2.25 9.36
N GLY A 21 2.61 1.13 8.80
CA GLY A 21 1.39 0.46 9.25
C GLY A 21 0.07 1.13 8.86
N ALA A 22 0.10 2.29 8.19
CA ALA A 22 -1.11 3.02 7.81
C ALA A 22 -2.05 2.18 6.92
N LYS A 23 -3.33 2.24 7.25
CA LYS A 23 -4.48 1.74 6.48
C LYS A 23 -5.21 2.91 5.81
N THR A 24 -6.16 2.61 4.92
CA THR A 24 -6.99 3.63 4.27
C THR A 24 -7.67 4.59 5.26
N GLY A 25 -8.15 4.07 6.39
CA GLY A 25 -8.75 4.87 7.47
C GLY A 25 -7.77 5.86 8.10
N ASP A 26 -6.50 5.49 8.27
CA ASP A 26 -5.49 6.37 8.84
C ASP A 26 -5.12 7.50 7.88
N VAL A 27 -5.11 7.23 6.57
CA VAL A 27 -4.90 8.28 5.56
C VAL A 27 -6.00 9.32 5.66
N LEU A 28 -7.27 8.87 5.69
CA LEU A 28 -8.44 9.75 5.81
C LEU A 28 -8.41 10.58 7.09
N ALA A 29 -8.07 9.97 8.22
CA ALA A 29 -8.09 10.64 9.52
C ALA A 29 -6.91 11.60 9.72
N ASN A 30 -5.70 11.20 9.30
CA ASN A 30 -4.48 11.81 9.81
C ASN A 30 -3.55 12.39 8.74
N GLN A 31 -3.75 12.05 7.46
CA GLN A 31 -2.78 12.40 6.39
C GLN A 31 -3.34 13.41 5.38
N MET A 32 -4.62 13.78 5.48
CA MET A 32 -5.25 14.73 4.55
C MET A 32 -4.98 16.21 4.84
N GLY A 33 -4.38 16.53 5.99
CA GLY A 33 -4.22 17.91 6.47
C GLY A 33 -3.50 18.85 5.50
N PRO A 34 -2.35 18.47 4.93
CA PRO A 34 -1.60 19.34 4.02
C PRO A 34 -2.21 19.52 2.63
N LEU A 35 -3.20 18.69 2.24
CA LEU A 35 -3.80 18.76 0.91
C LEU A 35 -4.70 19.99 0.76
N ASN A 36 -4.50 20.71 -0.33
CA ASN A 36 -5.23 21.92 -0.66
C ASN A 36 -5.25 22.17 -2.18
N SER A 37 -5.91 23.24 -2.61
CA SER A 37 -6.05 23.59 -4.04
C SER A 37 -4.74 23.95 -4.76
N SER A 38 -3.67 24.32 -4.04
CA SER A 38 -2.34 24.56 -4.63
C SER A 38 -1.45 23.32 -4.67
N THR A 39 -1.92 22.19 -4.14
CA THR A 39 -1.20 20.92 -4.24
C THR A 39 -1.08 20.50 -5.70
N GLY A 40 0.16 20.40 -6.20
CA GLY A 40 0.43 20.03 -7.61
C GLY A 40 0.67 18.53 -7.84
N LEU A 41 1.14 17.79 -6.82
CA LEU A 41 1.45 16.37 -6.92
C LEU A 41 1.13 15.65 -5.61
N VAL A 42 0.47 14.49 -5.71
CA VAL A 42 0.26 13.54 -4.62
C VAL A 42 0.79 12.18 -5.06
N SER A 43 1.68 11.58 -4.26
CA SER A 43 2.10 10.18 -4.43
C SER A 43 1.56 9.32 -3.30
N LEU A 44 1.01 8.14 -3.61
CA LEU A 44 0.34 7.30 -2.62
C LEU A 44 0.66 5.80 -2.83
N THR A 45 0.93 5.10 -1.72
CA THR A 45 0.96 3.63 -1.62
C THR A 45 0.13 3.25 -0.41
N ILE A 46 -1.03 2.62 -0.61
CA ILE A 46 -1.94 2.25 0.48
C ILE A 46 -2.73 0.98 0.13
N GLY A 47 -3.26 0.28 1.13
CA GLY A 47 -4.12 -0.90 0.96
C GLY A 47 -3.49 -2.21 1.42
N GLY A 48 -2.16 -2.34 1.43
CA GLY A 48 -1.49 -3.57 1.89
C GLY A 48 -1.79 -3.92 3.35
N ASN A 49 -1.82 -2.91 4.24
CA ASN A 49 -2.15 -3.11 5.65
C ASN A 49 -3.66 -3.34 5.87
N ASP A 50 -4.52 -2.79 5.01
CA ASP A 50 -5.96 -3.07 5.03
C ASP A 50 -6.23 -4.55 4.74
N ALA A 51 -5.51 -5.12 3.76
CA ALA A 51 -5.56 -6.55 3.42
C ALA A 51 -4.89 -7.46 4.47
N GLY A 52 -4.26 -6.88 5.49
CA GLY A 52 -3.55 -7.61 6.53
C GLY A 52 -2.30 -8.33 6.02
N PHE A 53 -1.58 -7.75 5.05
CA PHE A 53 -0.44 -8.41 4.42
C PHE A 53 0.70 -8.74 5.42
N ALA A 54 0.93 -7.90 6.43
CA ALA A 54 1.91 -8.20 7.47
C ALA A 54 1.58 -9.50 8.24
N ASP A 55 0.30 -9.69 8.58
CA ASP A 55 -0.21 -10.89 9.25
C ASP A 55 -0.18 -12.13 8.33
N VAL A 56 -0.40 -11.95 7.02
CA VAL A 56 -0.16 -13.01 6.02
C VAL A 56 1.29 -13.47 6.08
N MET A 57 2.25 -12.54 6.00
CA MET A 57 3.67 -12.89 6.02
C MET A 57 4.08 -13.56 7.32
N THR A 58 3.60 -13.08 8.47
CA THR A 58 3.83 -13.73 9.77
C THR A 58 3.27 -15.16 9.78
N THR A 59 2.06 -15.35 9.26
CA THR A 59 1.44 -16.69 9.17
C THR A 59 2.27 -17.63 8.30
N CYS A 60 2.66 -17.18 7.11
CA CYS A 60 3.43 -18.01 6.19
C CYS A 60 4.83 -18.35 6.70
N VAL A 61 5.48 -17.45 7.44
CA VAL A 61 6.81 -17.73 8.00
C VAL A 61 6.76 -18.67 9.21
N LEU A 62 5.70 -18.59 10.02
CA LEU A 62 5.64 -19.27 11.32
C LEU A 62 4.76 -20.51 11.34
N GLN A 63 3.96 -20.75 10.31
CA GLN A 63 2.98 -21.84 10.27
C GLN A 63 3.19 -22.76 9.05
N SER A 64 2.28 -23.71 8.85
CA SER A 64 2.33 -24.62 7.71
C SER A 64 1.93 -23.95 6.40
N GLU A 65 2.36 -24.52 5.28
CA GLU A 65 1.95 -24.10 3.93
C GLU A 65 0.43 -24.04 3.77
N ALA A 66 -0.31 -25.02 4.32
CA ALA A 66 -1.77 -25.02 4.28
C ALA A 66 -2.37 -23.78 4.98
N ASN A 67 -1.83 -23.40 6.14
CA ASN A 67 -2.27 -22.20 6.86
C ASN A 67 -1.86 -20.92 6.10
N CYS A 68 -0.67 -20.88 5.51
CA CYS A 68 -0.23 -19.79 4.66
C CYS A 68 -1.20 -19.57 3.51
N VAL A 69 -1.46 -20.61 2.70
CA VAL A 69 -2.33 -20.53 1.52
C VAL A 69 -3.75 -20.12 1.92
N ALA A 70 -4.30 -20.68 3.01
CA ALA A 70 -5.61 -20.27 3.53
C ALA A 70 -5.65 -18.78 3.92
N ARG A 71 -4.58 -18.28 4.55
CA ARG A 71 -4.48 -16.88 4.98
C ARG A 71 -4.28 -15.92 3.80
N VAL A 72 -3.50 -16.33 2.80
CA VAL A 72 -3.35 -15.63 1.51
C VAL A 72 -4.70 -15.53 0.81
N ASN A 73 -5.47 -16.62 0.74
CA ASN A 73 -6.79 -16.62 0.10
C ASN A 73 -7.78 -15.69 0.82
N THR A 74 -7.75 -15.65 2.15
CA THR A 74 -8.53 -14.66 2.93
C THR A 74 -8.14 -13.22 2.55
N ALA A 75 -6.84 -12.92 2.42
CA ALA A 75 -6.37 -11.60 2.00
C ALA A 75 -6.79 -11.27 0.55
N LYS A 76 -6.66 -12.23 -0.37
CA LYS A 76 -7.09 -12.09 -1.78
C LYS A 76 -8.60 -11.78 -1.85
N THR A 77 -9.43 -12.47 -1.08
CA THR A 77 -10.88 -12.20 -0.98
C THR A 77 -11.16 -10.79 -0.47
N PHE A 78 -10.44 -10.32 0.57
CA PHE A 78 -10.58 -8.94 1.05
C PHE A 78 -10.19 -7.92 -0.03
N VAL A 79 -9.09 -8.16 -0.74
CA VAL A 79 -8.61 -7.29 -1.82
C VAL A 79 -9.64 -7.20 -2.95
N GLN A 80 -10.33 -8.30 -3.27
CA GLN A 80 -11.34 -8.32 -4.32
C GLN A 80 -12.66 -7.64 -3.89
N ASN A 81 -13.10 -7.90 -2.65
CA ASN A 81 -14.47 -7.57 -2.25
C ASN A 81 -14.60 -6.30 -1.39
N SER A 82 -13.54 -5.90 -0.68
CA SER A 82 -13.62 -4.86 0.36
C SER A 82 -12.65 -3.70 0.11
N LEU A 83 -11.45 -3.99 -0.37
CA LEU A 83 -10.44 -2.97 -0.62
C LEU A 83 -10.84 -1.91 -1.67
N PRO A 84 -11.55 -2.24 -2.78
CA PRO A 84 -11.86 -1.25 -3.82
C PRO A 84 -12.64 -0.05 -3.26
N ALA A 85 -13.72 -0.28 -2.52
CA ALA A 85 -14.52 0.79 -1.92
C ALA A 85 -13.72 1.66 -0.92
N LYS A 86 -12.76 1.05 -0.21
CA LYS A 86 -11.88 1.78 0.72
C LYS A 86 -10.90 2.68 -0.03
N LEU A 87 -10.32 2.18 -1.13
CA LEU A 87 -9.45 2.96 -1.99
C LEU A 87 -10.21 4.11 -2.66
N ASP A 88 -11.42 3.85 -3.16
CA ASP A 88 -12.29 4.86 -3.78
C ASP A 88 -12.57 6.01 -2.81
N SER A 89 -12.83 5.71 -1.54
CA SER A 89 -13.02 6.72 -0.49
C SER A 89 -11.78 7.59 -0.31
N VAL A 90 -10.58 6.99 -0.23
CA VAL A 90 -9.32 7.73 -0.13
C VAL A 90 -9.10 8.60 -1.37
N TYR A 91 -9.26 8.03 -2.56
CA TYR A 91 -8.97 8.73 -3.82
C TYR A 91 -9.93 9.89 -4.06
N SER A 92 -11.22 9.71 -3.74
CA SER A 92 -12.22 10.76 -3.84
C SER A 92 -11.90 11.92 -2.89
N GLN A 93 -11.50 11.63 -1.66
CA GLN A 93 -11.14 12.65 -0.67
C GLN A 93 -9.84 13.39 -1.03
N VAL A 94 -8.85 12.68 -1.59
CA VAL A 94 -7.65 13.32 -2.15
C VAL A 94 -8.03 14.29 -3.27
N ARG A 95 -8.85 13.83 -4.25
CA ARG A 95 -9.28 14.68 -5.37
C ARG A 95 -10.11 15.87 -4.91
N ALA A 96 -10.99 15.71 -3.93
CA ALA A 96 -11.80 16.79 -3.40
C ALA A 96 -10.96 17.88 -2.72
N LYS A 97 -9.90 17.49 -1.99
CA LYS A 97 -9.00 18.43 -1.30
C LYS A 97 -7.94 19.05 -2.21
N ALA A 98 -7.46 18.30 -3.19
CA ALA A 98 -6.42 18.69 -4.13
C ALA A 98 -6.90 18.53 -5.59
N PRO A 99 -7.89 19.33 -6.03
CA PRO A 99 -8.55 19.15 -7.34
C PRO A 99 -7.59 19.28 -8.52
N SER A 100 -6.55 20.10 -8.40
CA SER A 100 -5.56 20.37 -9.45
C SER A 100 -4.35 19.42 -9.43
N ALA A 101 -4.22 18.56 -8.41
CA ALA A 101 -3.04 17.72 -8.26
C ALA A 101 -2.99 16.60 -9.32
N ASN A 102 -1.81 16.34 -9.85
CA ASN A 102 -1.52 15.04 -10.44
C ASN A 102 -1.42 14.01 -9.31
N VAL A 103 -2.15 12.90 -9.41
CA VAL A 103 -2.18 11.86 -8.36
C VAL A 103 -1.58 10.59 -8.91
N VAL A 104 -0.45 10.17 -8.34
CA VAL A 104 0.28 8.97 -8.74
C VAL A 104 0.13 7.92 -7.65
N VAL A 105 -0.61 6.84 -7.95
CA VAL A 105 -0.71 5.68 -7.07
C VAL A 105 0.35 4.67 -7.49
N LEU A 106 1.29 4.37 -6.59
CA LEU A 106 2.34 3.40 -6.83
C LEU A 106 1.89 2.03 -6.30
N GLY A 107 2.20 0.98 -7.06
CA GLY A 107 1.91 -0.40 -6.66
C GLY A 107 2.93 -0.96 -5.67
N TYR A 108 2.68 -2.21 -5.27
CA TYR A 108 3.62 -3.02 -4.48
C TYR A 108 4.42 -3.95 -5.40
N PRO A 109 5.70 -4.24 -5.07
CA PRO A 109 6.50 -5.17 -5.85
C PRO A 109 6.02 -6.62 -5.64
N ARG A 110 6.37 -7.50 -6.58
CA ARG A 110 6.34 -8.95 -6.33
C ARG A 110 7.50 -9.31 -5.40
N PHE A 111 7.23 -10.06 -4.33
CA PHE A 111 8.25 -10.39 -3.32
C PHE A 111 9.23 -11.48 -3.76
N TYR A 112 8.76 -12.42 -4.58
CA TYR A 112 9.54 -13.61 -4.93
C TYR A 112 9.72 -13.74 -6.44
N LYS A 113 10.93 -14.17 -6.80
CA LYS A 113 11.19 -14.81 -8.09
C LYS A 113 10.76 -16.28 -7.98
N LEU A 114 9.96 -16.73 -8.94
CA LEU A 114 9.52 -18.12 -9.05
C LEU A 114 10.49 -18.92 -9.93
N ASN A 115 10.42 -20.25 -9.86
CA ASN A 115 11.21 -21.19 -10.65
C ASN A 115 12.73 -21.03 -10.47
N GLY A 116 13.21 -21.07 -9.22
CA GLY A 116 14.63 -21.01 -8.88
C GLY A 116 14.92 -21.62 -7.50
N SER A 117 16.20 -21.84 -7.18
CA SER A 117 16.59 -22.31 -5.85
C SER A 117 16.53 -21.17 -4.83
N CYS A 118 15.86 -21.41 -3.70
CA CYS A 118 15.77 -20.46 -2.59
C CYS A 118 16.05 -21.22 -1.29
N ILE A 119 17.24 -20.96 -0.72
CA ILE A 119 17.81 -21.73 0.39
C ILE A 119 17.11 -21.45 1.73
N ALA A 120 16.40 -20.32 1.82
CA ALA A 120 15.61 -19.92 2.98
C ALA A 120 14.40 -19.09 2.51
N GLY A 121 13.22 -19.34 3.10
CA GLY A 121 11.99 -18.60 2.81
C GLY A 121 10.80 -19.53 2.55
N LEU A 122 9.69 -18.92 2.15
CA LEU A 122 8.42 -19.60 1.85
C LEU A 122 8.59 -20.65 0.73
N THR A 123 7.81 -21.72 0.70
CA THR A 123 7.83 -22.69 -0.42
C THR A 123 7.28 -22.06 -1.70
N GLU A 124 7.41 -22.74 -2.85
CA GLU A 124 6.87 -22.20 -4.11
C GLU A 124 5.34 -22.12 -4.11
N GLY A 125 4.65 -23.05 -3.46
CA GLY A 125 3.18 -23.02 -3.30
C GLY A 125 2.69 -21.83 -2.49
N GLU A 126 3.48 -21.36 -1.52
CA GLU A 126 3.17 -20.17 -0.71
C GLU A 126 3.38 -18.84 -1.46
N ARG A 127 4.10 -18.87 -2.59
CA ARG A 127 4.48 -17.68 -3.37
C ARG A 127 3.54 -17.40 -4.56
N THR A 128 2.56 -18.26 -4.80
CA THR A 128 1.59 -18.20 -5.92
C THR A 128 0.18 -17.83 -5.44
#